data_AF-A0A661PGN4-F1
#
_entry.id   AF-A0A661PGN4-F1
#
_cell.length_a   1.000
_cell.length_b   1.000
_cell.length_c   1.000
_cell.angle_alpha   90.00
_cell.angle_beta   90.00
_cell.angle_gamma   90.00
#
_symmetry.space_group_name_H-M   'P 1'
#
loop_
_entity.id
_entity.type
_entity.pdbx_description
1 polymer ?
#
loop_
_entity_poly.entity_id
_entity_poly.type
_entity_poly.pdbx_seq_one_letter_code
_entity_poly.pdbx_strand_id
1 'polypeptide(L)'
;MCCGTWQPCAPTAWSPRTSRTGTTSSTASWTTRRKDGDDMATRVNPRLLSEIKRYGAFDISACFNCGNCTAVCPLSKDNDAFPRRMIRYAQLGLDEHLISNKELWLCQHCGDCSETCPRQAGPAEFMAASRRYAISQFDPSGLARSLHLSTVRSLAIMGILGVVFAGLLLWKSAGVPTDPATQFSTATMLDFVPFHVLHDVGIAVFVLLAVVALLTLGNMLWMLAHAPVPGGVGQPDGTPRRFPLSAAFRALWLTLSEVLLHRRQRDYDNEQTRPALLPVRRWFLHLCILAGFGGLAAATTLDYLLKDPDLHVMPWSPIRLLGILSGLVFTYGTSVVIIKRLFAKRQPGPKATASQRYYAHTVKSDWLFLWLLWLVSVTGFVLTAAIYLPVGATWLYGVFLVHVVLAMELLILMPFTKFAHVIYRPVAIWYQHFRRLRAPSN
;
A
#
# COMPACT_ATOMS: atom_id res chain seq x y z
N MET A 1 8.33 -12.85 -72.90
CA MET A 1 9.20 -11.70 -73.24
C MET A 1 8.43 -10.42 -72.93
N CYS A 2 9.04 -9.55 -72.12
CA CYS A 2 8.80 -8.12 -71.87
C CYS A 2 7.39 -7.65 -71.46
N CYS A 3 7.17 -7.23 -70.21
CA CYS A 3 7.49 -5.91 -69.61
C CYS A 3 6.64 -4.75 -70.16
N GLY A 4 5.93 -4.06 -69.27
CA GLY A 4 5.23 -2.80 -69.57
C GLY A 4 4.51 -2.17 -68.38
N THR A 5 5.30 -1.58 -67.47
CA THR A 5 5.02 -0.35 -66.68
C THR A 5 3.70 -0.19 -65.92
N TRP A 6 3.79 -0.34 -64.59
CA TRP A 6 2.88 0.25 -63.61
C TRP A 6 3.18 1.75 -63.45
N GLN A 7 2.20 2.62 -63.69
CA GLN A 7 2.19 4.01 -63.18
C GLN A 7 1.09 4.16 -62.10
N PRO A 8 1.35 4.90 -61.01
CA PRO A 8 0.48 4.91 -59.83
C PRO A 8 -0.64 5.95 -59.92
N CYS A 9 -1.85 5.57 -59.48
CA CYS A 9 -2.95 6.50 -59.24
C CYS A 9 -2.56 7.52 -58.15
N ALA A 10 -2.78 8.81 -58.45
CA ALA A 10 -2.56 9.92 -57.53
C ALA A 10 -3.43 9.78 -56.26
N PRO A 11 -2.91 10.08 -55.06
CA PRO A 11 -3.69 10.07 -53.84
C PRO A 11 -4.60 11.31 -53.80
N THR A 12 -5.90 11.09 -53.71
CA THR A 12 -6.88 12.10 -53.30
C THR A 12 -6.43 12.73 -51.98
N ALA A 13 -6.33 14.06 -51.94
CA ALA A 13 -5.94 14.83 -50.77
C ALA A 13 -6.93 14.61 -49.62
N TRP A 14 -6.57 13.69 -48.72
CA TRP A 14 -7.22 13.53 -47.43
C TRP A 14 -6.54 14.53 -46.49
N SER A 15 -7.16 15.69 -46.29
CA SER A 15 -6.72 16.63 -45.26
C SER A 15 -6.97 15.98 -43.89
N PRO A 16 -5.94 15.64 -43.08
CA PRO A 16 -6.20 15.23 -41.73
C PRO A 16 -6.70 16.46 -41.00
N ARG A 17 -7.97 16.43 -40.61
CA ARG A 17 -8.50 17.35 -39.60
C ARG A 17 -7.61 17.13 -38.39
N THR A 18 -6.73 18.09 -38.11
CA THR A 18 -5.86 18.08 -36.95
C THR A 18 -6.76 18.11 -35.72
N SER A 19 -7.17 16.94 -35.22
CA SER A 19 -7.60 16.84 -33.85
C SER A 19 -6.39 17.33 -33.05
N ARG A 20 -6.57 18.44 -32.34
CA ARG A 20 -5.59 18.92 -31.38
C ARG A 20 -5.21 17.70 -30.54
N THR A 21 -3.99 17.20 -30.72
CA THR A 21 -3.35 16.33 -29.75
C THR A 21 -3.16 17.21 -28.53
N GLY A 22 -4.22 17.26 -27.72
CA GLY A 22 -4.15 17.78 -26.37
C GLY A 22 -3.04 16.99 -25.72
N THR A 23 -1.89 17.63 -25.55
CA THR A 23 -0.89 17.24 -24.58
C THR A 23 -1.54 17.48 -23.22
N THR A 24 -2.48 16.62 -22.85
CA THR A 24 -2.99 16.58 -21.48
C THR A 24 -1.80 16.20 -20.63
N SER A 25 -1.22 17.22 -19.99
CA SER A 25 -0.22 17.06 -18.96
C SER A 25 -0.61 15.89 -18.05
N SER A 26 0.35 14.99 -17.75
CA SER A 26 0.10 13.76 -16.99
C SER A 26 -0.17 14.00 -15.50
N THR A 27 -0.70 15.17 -15.16
CA THR A 27 -1.01 15.67 -13.81
C THR A 27 -2.48 15.53 -13.46
N ALA A 28 -3.37 15.37 -14.45
CA ALA A 28 -4.80 15.14 -14.24
C ALA A 28 -5.05 13.76 -13.61
N SER A 29 -5.69 13.72 -12.44
CA SER A 29 -6.19 12.48 -11.81
C SER A 29 -7.12 11.75 -12.77
N TRP A 30 -7.24 10.42 -12.66
CA TRP A 30 -8.05 9.64 -13.60
C TRP A 30 -9.51 10.13 -13.69
N THR A 31 -10.09 10.61 -12.57
CA THR A 31 -11.44 11.18 -12.53
C THR A 31 -11.61 12.42 -13.41
N THR A 32 -10.57 13.26 -13.53
CA THR A 32 -10.58 14.42 -14.43
C THR A 32 -10.42 14.04 -15.90
N ARG A 33 -9.82 12.88 -16.20
CA ARG A 33 -9.53 12.43 -17.58
C ARG A 33 -10.74 11.86 -18.32
N ARG A 34 -11.77 11.38 -17.60
CA ARG A 34 -12.96 10.70 -18.17
C ARG A 34 -14.20 11.60 -18.28
N LYS A 35 -14.11 12.88 -17.87
CA LYS A 35 -15.24 13.83 -18.00
C LYS A 35 -15.55 14.22 -19.45
N ASP A 36 -14.65 13.93 -20.38
CA ASP A 36 -14.86 14.18 -21.81
C ASP A 36 -15.56 12.96 -22.43
N GLY A 37 -16.89 12.99 -22.42
CA GLY A 37 -17.79 11.90 -22.81
C GLY A 37 -17.89 11.60 -24.32
N ASP A 38 -16.85 11.87 -25.11
CA ASP A 38 -16.80 11.50 -26.53
C ASP A 38 -15.53 10.68 -26.80
N ASP A 39 -15.72 9.36 -26.87
CA ASP A 39 -15.17 8.46 -27.89
C ASP A 39 -15.05 7.04 -27.33
N MET A 40 -15.69 6.10 -28.02
CA MET A 40 -15.50 4.65 -27.88
C MET A 40 -14.06 4.18 -28.22
N ALA A 41 -13.13 5.12 -28.45
CA ALA A 41 -11.74 4.84 -28.73
C ALA A 41 -10.98 4.52 -27.44
N THR A 42 -10.37 3.33 -27.38
CA THR A 42 -9.44 2.97 -26.30
C THR A 42 -8.31 4.00 -26.24
N ARG A 43 -8.25 4.77 -25.15
CA ARG A 43 -7.17 5.75 -24.94
C ARG A 43 -5.86 5.02 -24.69
N VAL A 44 -4.83 5.42 -25.42
CA VAL A 44 -3.47 4.87 -25.32
C VAL A 44 -2.53 5.95 -24.78
N ASN A 45 -1.88 5.67 -23.66
CA ASN A 45 -0.82 6.49 -23.09
C ASN A 45 0.56 5.98 -23.54
N PRO A 46 1.20 6.61 -24.55
CA PRO A 46 2.51 6.16 -25.06
C PRO A 46 3.64 6.29 -24.03
N ARG A 47 3.43 7.09 -22.96
CA ARG A 47 4.43 7.31 -21.90
C ARG A 47 4.26 6.37 -20.71
N LEU A 48 3.27 5.49 -20.70
CA LEU A 48 2.91 4.65 -19.55
C LEU A 48 4.11 3.86 -18.97
N LEU A 49 4.88 3.19 -19.82
CA LEU A 49 6.08 2.45 -19.37
C LEU A 49 7.10 3.37 -18.69
N SER A 50 7.36 4.53 -19.29
CA SER A 50 8.30 5.51 -18.74
C SER A 50 7.80 6.07 -17.40
N GLU A 51 6.48 6.23 -17.24
CA GLU A 51 5.90 6.69 -15.98
C GLU A 51 6.02 5.62 -14.90
N ILE A 52 5.63 4.37 -15.17
CA ILE A 52 5.73 3.25 -14.22
C ILE A 52 7.19 3.01 -13.79
N LYS A 53 8.16 3.17 -14.72
CA LYS A 53 9.60 3.08 -14.42
C LYS A 53 10.02 4.05 -13.30
N ARG A 54 9.45 5.26 -13.28
CA ARG A 54 9.74 6.25 -12.22
C ARG A 54 9.22 5.83 -10.83
N TYR A 55 8.23 4.94 -10.76
CA TYR A 55 7.75 4.35 -9.52
C TYR A 55 8.61 3.16 -9.05
N GLY A 56 9.75 2.89 -9.72
CA GLY A 56 10.71 1.86 -9.36
C GLY A 56 10.48 0.52 -10.05
N ALA A 57 9.89 0.50 -11.24
CA ALA A 57 9.88 -0.70 -12.08
C ALA A 57 11.27 -0.97 -12.66
N PHE A 58 11.57 -2.26 -12.81
CA PHE A 58 12.69 -2.73 -13.63
C PHE A 58 12.41 -2.49 -15.12
N ASP A 59 13.41 -2.69 -15.98
CA ASP A 59 13.26 -2.45 -17.42
C ASP A 59 12.35 -3.50 -18.11
N ILE A 60 11.04 -3.28 -17.98
CA ILE A 60 10.02 -4.21 -18.49
C ILE A 60 9.90 -4.17 -20.03
N SER A 61 10.53 -3.20 -20.69
CA SER A 61 10.69 -3.15 -22.15
C SER A 61 11.42 -4.36 -22.71
N ALA A 62 12.25 -5.03 -21.92
CA ALA A 62 12.93 -6.26 -22.31
C ALA A 62 11.99 -7.48 -22.46
N CYS A 63 10.75 -7.39 -21.96
CA CYS A 63 9.78 -8.49 -21.99
C CYS A 63 9.24 -8.73 -23.41
N PHE A 64 9.50 -9.93 -23.95
CA PHE A 64 8.96 -10.38 -25.24
C PHE A 64 7.71 -11.26 -25.13
N ASN A 65 7.03 -11.26 -23.97
CA ASN A 65 5.75 -11.96 -23.75
C ASN A 65 5.77 -13.51 -23.86
N CYS A 66 6.89 -14.15 -23.50
CA CYS A 66 7.06 -15.62 -23.57
C CYS A 66 6.09 -16.46 -22.73
N GLY A 67 5.46 -15.89 -21.69
CA GLY A 67 4.50 -16.61 -20.84
C GLY A 67 5.10 -17.42 -19.69
N ASN A 68 6.42 -17.48 -19.53
CA ASN A 68 7.02 -18.24 -18.42
C ASN A 68 6.54 -17.75 -17.03
N CYS A 69 6.44 -16.43 -16.85
CA CYS A 69 5.90 -15.84 -15.63
C CYS A 69 4.44 -16.24 -15.34
N THR A 70 3.66 -16.55 -16.37
CA THR A 70 2.28 -17.03 -16.25
C THR A 70 2.25 -18.48 -15.81
N ALA A 71 3.09 -19.32 -16.40
CA ALA A 71 3.18 -20.74 -16.05
C ALA A 71 3.56 -20.97 -14.58
N VAL A 72 4.44 -20.14 -14.01
CA VAL A 72 4.89 -20.28 -12.61
C VAL A 72 4.00 -19.56 -11.59
N CYS A 73 3.06 -18.71 -12.02
CA CYS A 73 2.30 -17.90 -11.08
C CYS A 73 1.05 -18.64 -10.56
N PRO A 74 0.89 -18.81 -9.24
CA PRO A 74 -0.31 -19.45 -8.68
C PRO A 74 -1.60 -18.68 -8.93
N LEU A 75 -1.50 -17.37 -9.19
CA LEU A 75 -2.67 -16.54 -9.52
C LEU A 75 -3.19 -16.78 -10.94
N SER A 76 -2.41 -17.44 -11.79
CA SER A 76 -2.80 -17.75 -13.17
C SER A 76 -3.75 -18.96 -13.27
N LYS A 77 -3.99 -19.70 -12.18
CA LYS A 77 -4.77 -20.96 -12.19
C LYS A 77 -6.21 -20.80 -12.70
N ASP A 78 -6.83 -19.64 -12.48
CA ASP A 78 -8.24 -19.37 -12.86
C ASP A 78 -8.38 -18.72 -14.25
N ASN A 79 -7.53 -19.09 -15.21
CA ASN A 79 -7.62 -18.70 -16.62
C ASN A 79 -7.27 -17.23 -16.95
N ASP A 80 -6.52 -16.57 -16.08
CA ASP A 80 -5.96 -15.25 -16.35
C ASP A 80 -4.48 -15.37 -16.72
N ALA A 81 -4.06 -14.71 -17.82
CA ALA A 81 -2.67 -14.69 -18.29
C ALA A 81 -1.78 -13.79 -17.41
N PHE A 82 -1.94 -13.84 -16.09
CA PHE A 82 -1.22 -13.06 -15.10
C PHE A 82 0.21 -13.58 -14.89
N PRO A 83 1.25 -12.75 -14.63
CA PRO A 83 1.28 -11.28 -14.73
C PRO A 83 1.51 -10.78 -16.17
N ARG A 84 1.69 -11.66 -17.16
CA ARG A 84 1.99 -11.30 -18.55
C ARG A 84 0.99 -10.30 -19.14
N ARG A 85 -0.31 -10.49 -18.90
CA ARG A 85 -1.38 -9.59 -19.38
C ARG A 85 -1.21 -8.17 -18.85
N MET A 86 -0.85 -8.02 -17.57
CA MET A 86 -0.59 -6.73 -16.94
C MET A 86 0.61 -6.03 -17.59
N ILE A 87 1.68 -6.77 -17.84
CA ILE A 87 2.85 -6.26 -18.56
C ILE A 87 2.45 -5.80 -19.97
N ARG A 88 1.61 -6.58 -20.66
CA ARG A 88 1.14 -6.25 -22.00
C ARG A 88 0.30 -4.97 -22.01
N TYR A 89 -0.58 -4.76 -21.03
CA TYR A 89 -1.32 -3.50 -20.89
C TYR A 89 -0.37 -2.30 -20.78
N ALA A 90 0.67 -2.43 -19.95
CA ALA A 90 1.65 -1.36 -19.81
C ALA A 90 2.43 -1.10 -21.11
N GLN A 91 2.84 -2.15 -21.84
CA GLN A 91 3.53 -2.05 -23.13
C GLN A 91 2.67 -1.40 -24.23
N LEU A 92 1.36 -1.62 -24.20
CA LEU A 92 0.40 -1.06 -25.14
C LEU A 92 -0.09 0.34 -24.72
N GLY A 93 0.35 0.87 -23.59
CA GLY A 93 -0.13 2.16 -23.08
C GLY A 93 -1.56 2.14 -22.54
N LEU A 94 -2.10 0.96 -22.24
CA LEU A 94 -3.47 0.77 -21.74
C LEU A 94 -3.51 0.96 -20.21
N ASP A 95 -3.38 2.21 -19.77
CA ASP A 95 -3.28 2.57 -18.36
C ASP A 95 -4.54 2.24 -17.57
N GLU A 96 -5.72 2.51 -18.13
CA GLU A 96 -7.01 2.21 -17.50
C GLU A 96 -7.16 0.72 -17.22
N HIS A 97 -6.83 -0.13 -18.22
CA HIS A 97 -6.91 -1.59 -18.10
C HIS A 97 -5.92 -2.12 -17.05
N LEU A 98 -4.76 -1.47 -16.92
CA LEU A 98 -3.76 -1.85 -15.93
C LEU A 98 -4.22 -1.51 -14.50
N ILE A 99 -4.70 -0.28 -14.26
CA ILE A 99 -5.05 0.17 -12.90
C ILE A 99 -6.41 -0.35 -12.43
N SER A 100 -7.33 -0.63 -13.35
CA SER A 100 -8.65 -1.17 -13.02
C SER A 100 -8.64 -2.69 -12.81
N ASN A 101 -7.53 -3.37 -13.08
CA ASN A 101 -7.45 -4.81 -12.90
C ASN A 101 -7.16 -5.19 -11.44
N LYS A 102 -8.12 -5.91 -10.83
CA LYS A 102 -8.05 -6.45 -9.46
C LYS A 102 -6.78 -7.28 -9.19
N GLU A 103 -6.23 -7.96 -10.20
CA GLU A 103 -5.04 -8.80 -10.08
C GLU A 103 -3.82 -8.03 -9.60
N LEU A 104 -3.78 -6.73 -9.88
CA LEU A 104 -2.77 -5.82 -9.35
C LEU A 104 -2.67 -5.94 -7.82
N TRP A 105 -3.81 -6.05 -7.13
CA TRP A 105 -3.92 -6.12 -5.68
C TRP A 105 -3.87 -7.55 -5.13
N LEU A 106 -4.22 -8.56 -5.94
CA LEU A 106 -4.14 -9.98 -5.56
C LEU A 106 -2.70 -10.50 -5.54
N CYS A 107 -1.81 -9.92 -6.33
CA CYS A 107 -0.42 -10.35 -6.38
C CYS A 107 0.28 -10.31 -5.00
N GLN A 108 0.95 -11.39 -4.65
CA GLN A 108 1.66 -11.52 -3.37
C GLN A 108 3.08 -10.97 -3.43
N HIS A 109 3.54 -10.60 -4.63
CA HIS A 109 4.91 -10.17 -4.89
C HIS A 109 5.97 -11.23 -4.56
N CYS A 110 5.64 -12.53 -4.62
CA CYS A 110 6.53 -13.63 -4.23
C CYS A 110 7.94 -13.63 -4.87
N GLY A 111 8.06 -13.19 -6.12
CA GLY A 111 9.32 -13.01 -6.84
C GLY A 111 9.61 -14.05 -7.94
N ASP A 112 8.94 -15.21 -7.94
CA ASP A 112 9.24 -16.33 -8.85
C ASP A 112 9.16 -15.97 -10.33
N CYS A 113 8.20 -15.12 -10.70
CA CYS A 113 8.08 -14.61 -12.06
C CYS A 113 9.30 -13.78 -12.52
N SER A 114 10.01 -13.12 -11.61
CA SER A 114 11.28 -12.44 -11.89
C SER A 114 12.45 -13.42 -11.90
N GLU A 115 12.50 -14.37 -10.96
CA GLU A 115 13.60 -15.34 -10.89
C GLU A 115 13.67 -16.24 -12.12
N THR A 116 12.53 -16.60 -12.68
CA THR A 116 12.43 -17.48 -13.85
C THR A 116 12.39 -16.71 -15.18
N CYS A 117 12.48 -15.38 -15.16
CA CYS A 117 12.39 -14.58 -16.39
C CYS A 117 13.66 -14.73 -17.26
N PRO A 118 13.58 -15.26 -18.50
CA PRO A 118 14.76 -15.47 -19.34
C PRO A 118 15.40 -14.16 -19.83
N ARG A 119 14.66 -13.04 -19.75
CA ARG A 119 15.15 -11.69 -20.08
C ARG A 119 15.53 -10.87 -18.87
N GLN A 120 15.35 -11.42 -17.67
CA GLN A 120 15.53 -10.68 -16.42
C GLN A 120 14.75 -9.36 -16.39
N ALA A 121 13.55 -9.32 -16.98
CA ALA A 121 12.75 -8.09 -17.16
C ALA A 121 12.05 -7.59 -15.89
N GLY A 122 12.23 -8.26 -14.75
CA GLY A 122 11.63 -7.92 -13.46
C GLY A 122 10.09 -7.81 -13.39
N PRO A 123 9.31 -8.84 -13.80
CA PRO A 123 7.84 -8.85 -13.64
C PRO A 123 7.34 -8.54 -12.22
N ALA A 124 7.98 -9.04 -11.17
CA ALA A 124 7.57 -8.79 -9.79
C ALA A 124 7.73 -7.32 -9.41
N GLU A 125 8.86 -6.71 -9.78
CA GLU A 125 9.19 -5.31 -9.59
C GLU A 125 8.23 -4.42 -10.37
N PHE A 126 7.90 -4.80 -11.61
CA PHE A 126 6.87 -4.13 -12.42
C PHE A 126 5.51 -4.14 -11.71
N MET A 127 5.07 -5.26 -11.14
CA MET A 127 3.81 -5.33 -10.40
C MET A 127 3.83 -4.42 -9.16
N ALA A 128 4.94 -4.38 -8.43
CA ALA A 128 5.10 -3.53 -7.26
C ALA A 128 5.11 -2.03 -7.60
N ALA A 129 5.72 -1.65 -8.72
CA ALA A 129 5.71 -0.27 -9.23
C ALA A 129 4.34 0.13 -9.77
N SER A 130 3.67 -0.78 -10.48
CA SER A 130 2.30 -0.57 -11.00
C SER A 130 1.30 -0.31 -9.88
N ARG A 131 1.47 -0.92 -8.70
CA ARG A 131 0.66 -0.57 -7.50
C ARG A 131 0.87 0.86 -7.05
N ARG A 132 2.13 1.31 -6.93
CA ARG A 132 2.42 2.70 -6.52
C ARG A 132 1.89 3.70 -7.54
N TYR A 133 1.99 3.36 -8.82
CA TYR A 133 1.35 4.10 -9.89
C TYR A 133 -0.16 4.14 -9.68
N ALA A 134 -0.84 3.01 -9.47
CA ALA A 134 -2.27 2.96 -9.22
C ALA A 134 -2.71 3.79 -8.00
N ILE A 135 -2.00 3.68 -6.86
CA ILE A 135 -2.25 4.51 -5.66
C ILE A 135 -2.21 6.00 -6.04
N SER A 136 -1.23 6.41 -6.84
CA SER A 136 -1.12 7.81 -7.28
C SER A 136 -2.18 8.25 -8.29
N GLN A 137 -2.84 7.31 -8.98
CA GLN A 137 -3.98 7.62 -9.85
C GLN A 137 -5.30 7.66 -9.08
N PHE A 138 -5.39 6.94 -7.97
CA PHE A 138 -6.57 6.91 -7.10
C PHE A 138 -6.67 8.18 -6.23
N ASP A 139 -5.53 8.78 -5.91
CA ASP A 139 -5.40 10.01 -5.15
C ASP A 139 -5.66 11.26 -6.02
N PRO A 140 -6.74 12.03 -5.75
CA PRO A 140 -7.01 13.26 -6.49
C PRO A 140 -6.09 14.43 -6.11
N SER A 141 -5.46 14.40 -4.93
CA SER A 141 -4.62 15.50 -4.43
C SER A 141 -3.24 15.54 -5.08
N GLY A 142 -2.80 14.43 -5.69
CA GLY A 142 -1.45 14.27 -6.23
C GLY A 142 -0.36 14.10 -5.16
N LEU A 143 -0.72 14.02 -3.88
CA LEU A 143 0.20 13.82 -2.77
C LEU A 143 0.93 12.47 -2.89
N ALA A 144 0.21 11.39 -3.17
CA ALA A 144 0.77 10.06 -3.38
C ALA A 144 1.82 10.05 -4.50
N ARG A 145 1.58 10.79 -5.59
CA ARG A 145 2.56 10.96 -6.68
C ARG A 145 3.83 11.65 -6.18
N SER A 146 3.69 12.69 -5.37
CA SER A 146 4.85 13.42 -4.82
C SER A 146 5.71 12.51 -3.95
N LEU A 147 5.07 11.79 -3.01
CA LEU A 147 5.71 10.89 -2.05
C LEU A 147 6.44 9.73 -2.73
N HIS A 148 5.84 9.13 -3.77
CA HIS A 148 6.45 7.99 -4.46
C HIS A 148 7.57 8.35 -5.43
N LEU A 149 7.53 9.54 -6.04
CA LEU A 149 8.48 9.91 -7.10
C LEU A 149 9.75 10.61 -6.61
N SER A 150 9.72 11.25 -5.43
CA SER A 150 10.88 11.96 -4.90
C SER A 150 11.03 11.79 -3.40
N THR A 151 12.16 11.21 -2.98
CA THR A 151 12.50 11.07 -1.56
C THR A 151 12.65 12.43 -0.88
N VAL A 152 13.22 13.43 -1.57
CA VAL A 152 13.40 14.77 -1.00
C VAL A 152 12.05 15.43 -0.74
N ARG A 153 11.11 15.37 -1.70
CA ARG A 153 9.75 15.88 -1.47
C ARG A 153 9.03 15.11 -0.37
N SER A 154 9.21 13.79 -0.29
CA SER A 154 8.64 12.99 0.79
C SER A 154 9.15 13.42 2.16
N LEU A 155 10.47 13.63 2.32
CA LEU A 155 11.06 14.10 3.57
C LEU A 155 10.65 15.54 3.89
N ALA A 156 10.54 16.41 2.89
CA ALA A 156 10.08 17.78 3.08
C ALA A 156 8.61 17.82 3.54
N ILE A 157 7.73 17.03 2.91
CA ILE A 157 6.32 16.92 3.31
C ILE A 157 6.20 16.40 4.73
N MET A 158 6.92 15.32 5.07
CA MET A 158 6.94 14.78 6.44
C MET A 158 7.49 15.82 7.43
N GLY A 159 8.62 16.46 7.13
CA GLY A 159 9.19 17.49 8.01
C GLY A 159 8.26 18.68 8.24
N ILE A 160 7.61 19.20 7.19
CA ILE A 160 6.62 20.28 7.31
C ILE A 160 5.43 19.83 8.15
N LEU A 161 4.90 18.63 7.86
CA LEU A 161 3.76 18.08 8.58
C LEU A 161 4.08 17.84 10.06
N GLY A 162 5.29 17.37 10.36
CA GLY A 162 5.76 17.15 11.71
C GLY A 162 5.92 18.45 12.49
N VAL A 163 6.42 19.52 11.85
CA VAL A 163 6.47 20.85 12.45
C VAL A 163 5.06 21.39 12.70
N VAL A 164 4.13 21.20 11.76
CA VAL A 164 2.72 21.61 11.93
C VAL A 164 2.08 20.87 13.10
N PHE A 165 2.20 19.54 13.18
CA PHE A 165 1.65 18.76 14.29
C PHE A 165 2.32 19.12 15.62
N ALA A 166 3.64 19.29 15.65
CA ALA A 166 4.32 19.74 16.86
C ALA A 166 3.81 21.11 17.31
N GLY A 167 3.64 22.06 16.39
CA GLY A 167 3.09 23.39 16.69
C GLY A 167 1.65 23.32 17.22
N LEU A 168 0.79 22.48 16.62
CA LEU A 168 -0.58 22.27 17.07
C LEU A 168 -0.64 21.66 18.48
N LEU A 169 0.16 20.62 18.74
CA LEU A 169 0.22 19.94 20.03
C LEU A 169 0.79 20.84 21.14
N LEU A 170 1.75 21.70 20.80
CA LEU A 170 2.40 22.59 21.76
C LEU A 170 1.69 23.94 21.96
N TRP A 171 0.62 24.24 21.21
CA TRP A 171 -0.06 25.55 21.24
C TRP A 171 -0.47 25.97 22.67
N LYS A 172 -0.97 25.03 23.47
CA LYS A 172 -1.35 25.25 24.87
C LYS A 172 -0.47 24.49 25.85
N SER A 173 0.78 24.17 25.47
CA SER A 173 1.68 23.42 26.34
C SER A 173 2.00 24.19 27.62
N ALA A 174 2.03 23.51 28.77
CA ALA A 174 2.48 24.09 30.03
C ALA A 174 4.02 24.25 30.13
N GLY A 175 4.74 23.91 29.05
CA GLY A 175 6.20 23.83 29.01
C GLY A 175 6.72 22.50 29.58
N VAL A 176 8.03 22.29 29.44
CA VAL A 176 8.69 21.10 30.00
C VAL A 176 9.00 21.36 31.49
N PRO A 177 8.63 20.46 32.41
CA PRO A 177 9.02 20.57 33.80
C PRO A 177 10.55 20.64 33.93
N THR A 178 11.03 21.70 34.59
CA THR A 178 12.47 21.94 34.76
C THR A 178 13.03 21.38 36.06
N ASP A 179 12.16 20.95 36.98
CA ASP A 179 12.57 20.36 38.25
C ASP A 179 13.07 18.92 38.05
N PRO A 180 14.37 18.63 38.32
CA PRO A 180 14.92 17.28 38.19
C PRO A 180 14.25 16.24 39.11
N ALA A 181 13.57 16.67 40.18
CA ALA A 181 12.82 15.80 41.07
C ALA A 181 11.47 15.33 40.47
N THR A 182 11.00 15.96 39.39
CA THR A 182 9.75 15.60 38.73
C THR A 182 9.92 14.29 37.97
N GLN A 183 9.24 13.23 38.44
CA GLN A 183 9.22 11.95 37.76
C GLN A 183 8.36 12.02 36.49
N PHE A 184 8.80 11.33 35.44
CA PHE A 184 8.00 11.18 34.24
C PHE A 184 6.80 10.29 34.52
N SER A 185 5.59 10.83 34.39
CA SER A 185 4.34 10.13 34.68
C SER A 185 3.30 10.49 33.63
N THR A 186 2.18 9.76 33.60
CA THR A 186 1.07 10.07 32.68
C THR A 186 0.55 11.49 32.90
N ALA A 187 0.46 11.93 34.16
CA ALA A 187 -0.02 13.27 34.51
C ALA A 187 0.93 14.36 33.98
N THR A 188 2.22 14.26 34.29
CA THR A 188 3.20 15.28 33.87
C THR A 188 3.36 15.33 32.35
N MET A 189 3.19 14.19 31.68
CA MET A 189 3.16 14.12 30.21
C MET A 189 1.94 14.84 29.61
N LEU A 190 0.76 14.68 30.21
CA LEU A 190 -0.48 15.33 29.77
C LEU A 190 -0.57 16.81 30.19
N ASP A 191 0.23 17.26 31.16
CA ASP A 191 0.44 18.69 31.41
C ASP A 191 1.27 19.34 30.31
N PHE A 192 2.30 18.64 29.83
CA PHE A 192 3.15 19.12 28.72
C PHE A 192 2.39 19.20 27.39
N VAL A 193 1.66 18.14 27.00
CA VAL A 193 0.72 18.19 25.87
C VAL A 193 -0.69 17.96 26.42
N PRO A 194 -1.50 19.03 26.56
CA PRO A 194 -2.83 18.93 27.14
C PRO A 194 -3.69 17.87 26.47
N PHE A 195 -4.33 17.03 27.28
CA PHE A 195 -5.16 15.92 26.79
C PHE A 195 -6.22 16.38 25.76
N HIS A 196 -6.89 17.50 26.01
CA HIS A 196 -7.90 18.04 25.09
C HIS A 196 -7.31 18.38 23.71
N VAL A 197 -6.11 18.98 23.66
CA VAL A 197 -5.44 19.29 22.38
C VAL A 197 -5.08 18.00 21.65
N LEU A 198 -4.50 17.03 22.37
CA LEU A 198 -4.15 15.73 21.81
C LEU A 198 -5.39 15.02 21.23
N HIS A 199 -6.49 15.03 21.96
CA HIS A 199 -7.76 14.40 21.60
C HIS A 199 -8.42 15.09 20.41
N ASP A 200 -8.56 16.42 20.43
CA ASP A 200 -9.19 17.20 19.36
C ASP A 200 -8.41 17.05 18.03
N VAL A 201 -7.08 17.18 18.09
CA VAL A 201 -6.22 16.97 16.92
C VAL A 201 -6.34 15.53 16.42
N GLY A 202 -6.34 14.55 17.32
CA GLY A 202 -6.55 13.14 17.00
C GLY A 202 -7.86 12.90 16.24
N ILE A 203 -8.99 13.41 16.76
CA ILE A 203 -10.30 13.31 16.11
C ILE A 203 -10.26 13.95 14.72
N ALA A 204 -9.70 15.16 14.61
CA ALA A 204 -9.61 15.86 13.32
C ALA A 204 -8.83 15.04 12.28
N VAL A 205 -7.70 14.43 12.68
CA VAL A 205 -6.90 13.54 11.83
C VAL A 205 -7.69 12.29 11.42
N PHE A 206 -8.41 11.64 12.35
CA PHE A 206 -9.21 10.46 12.03
C PHE A 206 -10.39 10.76 11.11
N VAL A 207 -11.08 11.89 11.31
CA VAL A 207 -12.15 12.34 10.42
C VAL A 207 -11.61 12.61 9.02
N LEU A 208 -10.49 13.33 8.90
CA LEU A 208 -9.85 13.57 7.62
C LEU A 208 -9.42 12.27 6.94
N LEU A 209 -8.80 11.35 7.68
CA LEU A 209 -8.40 10.03 7.18
C LEU A 209 -9.62 9.25 6.67
N ALA A 210 -10.72 9.23 7.42
CA ALA A 210 -11.95 8.56 7.01
C ALA A 210 -12.51 9.14 5.70
N VAL A 211 -12.56 10.47 5.57
CA VAL A 211 -13.01 11.14 4.34
C VAL A 211 -12.11 10.78 3.15
N VAL A 212 -10.79 10.89 3.31
CA VAL A 212 -9.83 10.56 2.23
C VAL A 212 -9.89 9.08 1.86
N ALA A 213 -9.99 8.18 2.86
CA ALA A 213 -10.10 6.75 2.62
C ALA A 213 -11.39 6.41 1.86
N LEU A 214 -12.52 7.03 2.22
CA LEU A 214 -13.79 6.85 1.51
C LEU A 214 -13.74 7.35 0.07
N LEU A 215 -13.13 8.53 -0.17
CA LEU A 215 -12.97 9.08 -1.52
C LEU A 215 -12.07 8.19 -2.40
N THR A 216 -10.92 7.76 -1.88
CA THR A 216 -9.98 6.92 -2.62
C THR A 216 -10.53 5.49 -2.84
N LEU A 217 -11.21 4.92 -1.85
CA LEU A 217 -11.91 3.64 -1.98
C LEU A 217 -13.06 3.72 -2.99
N GLY A 218 -13.87 4.78 -2.93
CA GLY A 218 -14.93 5.04 -3.89
C GLY A 218 -14.40 5.12 -5.32
N ASN A 219 -13.27 5.81 -5.52
CA ASN A 219 -12.60 5.88 -6.82
C ASN A 219 -12.12 4.50 -7.30
N MET A 220 -11.50 3.69 -6.43
CA MET A 220 -11.09 2.33 -6.79
C MET A 220 -12.29 1.44 -7.14
N LEU A 221 -13.36 1.48 -6.34
CA LEU A 221 -14.57 0.69 -6.59
C LEU A 221 -15.24 1.09 -7.89
N TRP A 222 -15.30 2.39 -8.17
CA TRP A 222 -15.83 2.91 -9.42
C TRP A 222 -14.99 2.43 -10.63
N MET A 223 -13.66 2.43 -10.52
CA MET A 223 -12.77 1.85 -11.54
C MET A 223 -12.99 0.34 -11.73
N LEU A 224 -13.10 -0.43 -10.64
CA LEU A 224 -13.34 -1.87 -10.70
C LEU A 224 -14.69 -2.21 -11.33
N ALA A 225 -15.70 -1.36 -11.12
CA ALA A 225 -17.04 -1.52 -11.70
C ALA A 225 -17.06 -1.19 -13.19
N HIS A 226 -16.22 -0.26 -13.65
CA HIS A 226 -16.15 0.17 -15.04
C HIS A 226 -14.92 -0.36 -15.79
N ALA A 227 -14.22 -1.35 -15.21
CA ALA A 227 -13.06 -1.97 -15.83
C ALA A 227 -13.45 -2.62 -17.16
N PRO A 228 -12.75 -2.34 -18.26
CA PRO A 228 -12.99 -3.01 -19.54
C PRO A 228 -12.79 -4.52 -19.37
N VAL A 229 -13.82 -5.31 -19.66
CA VAL A 229 -13.78 -6.78 -19.50
C VAL A 229 -12.96 -7.37 -20.65
N PRO A 230 -11.80 -8.01 -20.40
CA PRO A 230 -11.02 -8.61 -21.47
C PRO A 230 -11.68 -9.94 -21.89
N GLY A 231 -12.18 -10.02 -23.13
CA GLY A 231 -12.43 -11.30 -23.80
C GLY A 231 -13.69 -12.08 -23.40
N GLY A 232 -14.73 -11.44 -22.86
CA GLY A 232 -16.03 -12.07 -22.66
C GLY A 232 -17.01 -11.73 -23.76
N VAL A 233 -17.26 -12.65 -24.69
CA VAL A 233 -18.58 -12.74 -25.34
C VAL A 233 -19.55 -13.14 -24.24
N GLY A 234 -20.11 -12.13 -23.59
CA GLY A 234 -21.05 -12.26 -22.50
C GLY A 234 -21.78 -10.95 -22.46
N GLN A 235 -22.85 -10.89 -23.24
CA GLN A 235 -23.83 -9.82 -23.25
C GLN A 235 -24.11 -9.40 -21.80
N PRO A 236 -24.18 -8.11 -21.47
CA PRO A 236 -24.70 -7.72 -20.18
C PRO A 236 -26.10 -8.30 -20.09
N ASP A 237 -26.29 -9.36 -19.29
CA ASP A 237 -27.61 -9.89 -19.00
C ASP A 237 -28.41 -8.71 -18.46
N GLY A 238 -29.35 -8.21 -19.28
CA GLY A 238 -30.13 -6.99 -19.05
C GLY A 238 -31.12 -7.10 -17.89
N THR A 239 -30.87 -7.99 -16.93
CA THR A 239 -31.66 -8.15 -15.73
C THR A 239 -30.92 -7.51 -14.55
N PRO A 240 -31.50 -6.50 -13.87
CA PRO A 240 -30.94 -5.98 -12.64
C PRO A 240 -31.04 -7.05 -11.55
N ARG A 241 -30.05 -7.95 -11.49
CA ARG A 241 -29.94 -8.94 -10.41
C ARG A 241 -29.70 -8.18 -9.11
N ARG A 242 -30.64 -8.25 -8.17
CA ARG A 242 -30.54 -7.70 -6.81
C ARG A 242 -29.18 -8.04 -6.20
N PHE A 243 -28.59 -7.09 -5.46
CA PHE A 243 -27.32 -7.30 -4.77
C PHE A 243 -27.50 -8.36 -3.66
N PRO A 244 -26.93 -9.57 -3.79
CA PRO A 244 -27.15 -10.63 -2.82
C PRO A 244 -26.37 -10.35 -1.53
N LEU A 245 -27.07 -9.82 -0.51
CA LEU A 245 -26.48 -9.47 0.79
C LEU A 245 -25.80 -10.67 1.47
N SER A 246 -26.39 -11.86 1.38
CA SER A 246 -25.82 -13.09 1.93
C SER A 246 -24.47 -13.45 1.28
N ALA A 247 -24.35 -13.29 -0.04
CA ALA A 247 -23.10 -13.52 -0.75
C ALA A 247 -22.05 -12.45 -0.42
N ALA A 248 -22.45 -11.19 -0.25
CA ALA A 248 -21.57 -10.11 0.19
C ALA A 248 -20.99 -10.36 1.59
N PHE A 249 -21.83 -10.79 2.53
CA PHE A 249 -21.41 -11.10 3.90
C PHE A 249 -20.52 -12.34 3.95
N ARG A 250 -20.85 -13.38 3.20
CA ARG A 250 -20.01 -14.59 3.08
C ARG A 250 -18.66 -14.27 2.44
N ALA A 251 -18.63 -13.43 1.41
CA ALA A 251 -17.38 -12.94 0.81
C ALA A 251 -16.54 -12.14 1.82
N LEU A 252 -17.17 -11.32 2.66
CA LEU A 252 -16.49 -10.57 3.72
C LEU A 252 -15.85 -11.51 4.74
N TRP A 253 -16.60 -12.52 5.20
CA TRP A 253 -16.07 -13.51 6.13
C TRP A 253 -14.88 -14.28 5.56
N LEU A 254 -14.98 -14.74 4.30
CA LEU A 254 -13.89 -15.41 3.60
C LEU A 254 -12.66 -14.50 3.49
N THR A 255 -12.87 -13.24 3.11
CA THR A 255 -11.79 -12.25 3.00
C THR A 255 -11.11 -12.01 4.33
N LEU A 256 -11.88 -11.83 5.41
CA LEU A 256 -11.34 -11.60 6.75
C LEU A 256 -10.50 -12.80 7.19
N SER A 257 -11.00 -14.02 6.98
CA SER A 257 -10.25 -15.24 7.29
C SER A 257 -8.96 -15.37 6.46
N GLU A 258 -8.96 -14.92 5.20
CA GLU A 258 -7.78 -14.96 4.33
C GLU A 258 -6.74 -13.92 4.75
N VAL A 259 -7.18 -12.72 5.12
CA VAL A 259 -6.31 -11.60 5.53
C VAL A 259 -5.73 -11.81 6.93
N LEU A 260 -6.51 -12.32 7.89
CA LEU A 260 -6.02 -12.52 9.27
C LEU A 260 -5.14 -13.75 9.44
N LEU A 261 -5.39 -14.82 8.68
CA LEU A 261 -4.63 -16.07 8.77
C LEU A 261 -3.53 -16.17 7.71
N HIS A 262 -3.38 -15.16 6.85
CA HIS A 262 -2.46 -15.14 5.71
C HIS A 262 -2.51 -16.42 4.87
N ARG A 263 -3.67 -17.11 4.79
CA ARG A 263 -3.78 -18.48 4.24
C ARG A 263 -3.07 -18.62 2.90
N ARG A 264 -3.39 -17.75 1.95
CA ARG A 264 -2.80 -17.78 0.60
C ARG A 264 -1.29 -17.56 0.60
N GLN A 265 -0.75 -16.71 1.47
CA GLN A 265 0.71 -16.45 1.53
C GLN A 265 1.42 -17.61 2.24
N ARG A 266 0.80 -18.15 3.28
CA ARG A 266 1.31 -19.29 4.04
C ARG A 266 1.39 -20.53 3.16
N ASP A 267 0.34 -20.82 2.41
CA ASP A 267 0.29 -21.99 1.52
C ASP A 267 1.38 -21.88 0.45
N TYR A 268 1.53 -20.71 -0.17
CA TYR A 268 2.59 -20.42 -1.12
C TYR A 268 4.01 -20.56 -0.53
N ASP A 269 4.29 -19.88 0.59
CA ASP A 269 5.61 -19.91 1.22
C ASP A 269 5.96 -21.33 1.70
N ASN A 270 4.97 -22.14 2.13
CA ASN A 270 5.19 -23.51 2.55
C ASN A 270 5.50 -24.45 1.37
N GLU A 271 4.97 -24.15 0.19
CA GLU A 271 5.20 -24.91 -1.04
C GLU A 271 6.57 -24.56 -1.68
N GLN A 272 6.95 -23.27 -1.68
CA GLN A 272 8.20 -22.79 -2.33
C GLN A 272 9.46 -22.83 -1.44
N THR A 273 9.34 -22.63 -0.12
CA THR A 273 10.52 -22.36 0.73
C THR A 273 11.07 -23.65 1.36
N ARG A 274 12.34 -23.99 1.06
CA ARG A 274 13.20 -24.92 1.85
C ARG A 274 13.11 -24.59 3.36
N PRO A 275 13.39 -25.51 4.31
CA PRO A 275 12.94 -25.41 5.70
C PRO A 275 13.58 -24.22 6.45
N ALA A 276 13.01 -23.03 6.25
CA ALA A 276 13.28 -21.87 7.06
C ALA A 276 12.52 -22.03 8.39
N LEU A 277 13.20 -21.74 9.50
CA LEU A 277 12.58 -21.68 10.82
C LEU A 277 11.35 -20.76 10.76
N LEU A 278 10.25 -21.20 11.37
CA LEU A 278 8.99 -20.44 11.42
C LEU A 278 9.15 -18.93 11.72
N PRO A 279 9.94 -18.50 12.72
CA PRO A 279 10.13 -17.07 13.04
C PRO A 279 10.65 -16.21 11.87
N VAL A 280 11.31 -16.82 10.89
CA VAL A 280 11.89 -16.10 9.76
C VAL A 280 11.10 -16.30 8.46
N ARG A 281 9.92 -16.94 8.47
CA ARG A 281 9.10 -17.07 7.25
C ARG A 281 8.46 -15.73 6.87
N ARG A 282 8.28 -15.47 5.56
CA ARG A 282 7.84 -14.16 5.07
C ARG A 282 6.40 -13.87 5.50
N TRP A 283 5.51 -14.84 5.33
CA TRP A 283 4.13 -14.74 5.79
C TRP A 283 4.04 -14.48 7.30
N PHE A 284 4.88 -15.15 8.10
CA PHE A 284 4.88 -15.01 9.56
C PHE A 284 5.33 -13.61 9.99
N LEU A 285 6.42 -13.11 9.40
CA LEU A 285 6.89 -11.74 9.68
C LEU A 285 5.85 -10.68 9.32
N HIS A 286 5.17 -10.84 8.17
CA HIS A 286 4.07 -9.94 7.82
C HIS A 286 2.88 -10.08 8.78
N LEU A 287 2.56 -11.30 9.23
CA LEU A 287 1.51 -11.53 10.21
C LEU A 287 1.85 -10.85 11.54
N CYS A 288 3.10 -10.93 12.01
CA CYS A 288 3.54 -10.20 13.20
C CYS A 288 3.34 -8.68 13.05
N ILE A 289 3.68 -8.12 11.89
CA ILE A 289 3.47 -6.69 11.61
C ILE A 289 1.97 -6.35 11.61
N LEU A 290 1.14 -7.14 10.90
CA LEU A 290 -0.31 -6.86 10.79
C LEU A 290 -1.03 -7.05 12.13
N ALA A 291 -0.83 -8.19 12.79
CA ALA A 291 -1.47 -8.52 14.06
C ALA A 291 -0.97 -7.60 15.19
N GLY A 292 0.32 -7.27 15.20
CA GLY A 292 0.88 -6.32 16.17
C GLY A 292 0.34 -4.90 15.96
N PHE A 293 0.29 -4.41 14.72
CA PHE A 293 -0.32 -3.10 14.44
C PHE A 293 -1.82 -3.08 14.78
N GLY A 294 -2.57 -4.12 14.37
CA GLY A 294 -3.99 -4.25 14.66
C GLY A 294 -4.29 -4.34 16.17
N GLY A 295 -3.44 -5.06 16.92
CA GLY A 295 -3.54 -5.16 18.37
C GLY A 295 -3.20 -3.85 19.09
N LEU A 296 -2.20 -3.09 18.62
CA LEU A 296 -1.92 -1.74 19.12
C LEU A 296 -3.08 -0.77 18.86
N ALA A 297 -3.67 -0.81 17.65
CA ALA A 297 -4.84 -0.01 17.31
C ALA A 297 -6.05 -0.39 18.18
N ALA A 298 -6.27 -1.69 18.41
CA ALA A 298 -7.33 -2.18 19.30
C ALA A 298 -7.10 -1.75 20.75
N ALA A 299 -5.88 -1.87 21.28
CA ALA A 299 -5.53 -1.41 22.62
C ALA A 299 -5.77 0.10 22.77
N THR A 300 -5.34 0.90 21.79
CA THR A 300 -5.56 2.36 21.79
C THR A 300 -7.05 2.71 21.74
N THR A 301 -7.83 1.99 20.93
CA THR A 301 -9.28 2.20 20.80
C THR A 301 -10.01 1.81 22.08
N LEU A 302 -9.63 0.69 22.71
CA LEU A 302 -10.22 0.23 23.97
C LEU A 302 -9.87 1.17 25.12
N ASP A 303 -8.62 1.65 25.18
CA ASP A 303 -8.19 2.65 26.16
C ASP A 303 -9.03 3.93 26.01
N TYR A 304 -9.22 4.40 24.77
CA TYR A 304 -10.05 5.56 24.46
C TYR A 304 -11.53 5.38 24.86
N LEU A 305 -12.11 4.20 24.65
CA LEU A 305 -13.54 3.96 24.89
C LEU A 305 -13.89 3.62 26.33
N LEU A 306 -12.97 3.01 27.08
CA LEU A 306 -13.28 2.36 28.36
C LEU A 306 -12.59 3.01 29.56
N LYS A 307 -11.61 3.90 29.36
CA LYS A 307 -10.73 4.35 30.45
C LYS A 307 -10.87 5.85 30.71
N ASP A 308 -10.93 6.19 32.00
CA ASP A 308 -10.77 7.57 32.47
C ASP A 308 -9.30 8.03 32.31
N PRO A 309 -9.04 9.21 31.71
CA PRO A 309 -7.69 9.70 31.40
C PRO A 309 -6.74 9.76 32.62
N ASP A 310 -7.29 10.03 33.80
CA ASP A 310 -6.51 10.34 35.02
C ASP A 310 -6.07 9.09 35.81
N LEU A 311 -6.51 7.89 35.40
CA LEU A 311 -6.20 6.69 36.16
C LEU A 311 -4.81 6.13 35.79
N HIS A 312 -3.93 6.05 36.79
CA HIS A 312 -2.68 5.29 36.68
C HIS A 312 -2.97 3.80 36.47
N VAL A 313 -2.63 3.29 35.30
CA VAL A 313 -2.91 1.90 34.92
C VAL A 313 -1.71 1.02 35.24
N MET A 314 -1.94 0.03 36.10
CA MET A 314 -0.95 -1.01 36.36
C MET A 314 -0.55 -1.74 35.06
N PRO A 315 0.71 -2.18 34.92
CA PRO A 315 1.17 -2.89 33.72
C PRO A 315 0.32 -4.12 33.35
N TRP A 316 -0.28 -4.75 34.35
CA TRP A 316 -1.05 -5.99 34.26
C TRP A 316 -2.51 -5.80 33.83
N SER A 317 -2.98 -4.57 33.60
CA SER A 317 -4.33 -4.37 33.09
C SER A 317 -4.49 -5.03 31.71
N PRO A 318 -5.69 -5.57 31.39
CA PRO A 318 -5.89 -6.28 30.13
C PRO A 318 -5.57 -5.43 28.88
N ILE A 319 -5.96 -4.16 28.89
CA ILE A 319 -5.73 -3.22 27.77
C ILE A 319 -4.23 -2.90 27.62
N ARG A 320 -3.53 -2.66 28.74
CA ARG A 320 -2.09 -2.37 28.72
C ARG A 320 -1.28 -3.59 28.29
N LEU A 321 -1.64 -4.78 28.78
CA LEU A 321 -1.00 -6.03 28.39
C LEU A 321 -1.19 -6.32 26.90
N LEU A 322 -2.40 -6.11 26.37
CA LEU A 322 -2.68 -6.21 24.94
C LEU A 322 -1.76 -5.28 24.14
N GLY A 323 -1.63 -4.02 24.56
CA GLY A 323 -0.74 -3.04 23.95
C GLY A 323 0.73 -3.47 23.95
N ILE A 324 1.25 -3.89 25.12
CA ILE A 324 2.65 -4.33 25.28
C ILE A 324 2.95 -5.55 24.41
N LEU A 325 2.10 -6.60 24.48
CA LEU A 325 2.30 -7.83 23.70
C LEU A 325 2.23 -7.56 22.20
N SER A 326 1.24 -6.76 21.77
CA SER A 326 1.07 -6.39 20.36
C SER A 326 2.26 -5.56 19.86
N GLY A 327 2.74 -4.62 20.67
CA GLY A 327 3.94 -3.85 20.36
C GLY A 327 5.19 -4.73 20.25
N LEU A 328 5.36 -5.75 21.10
CA LEU A 328 6.54 -6.62 21.06
C LEU A 328 6.56 -7.43 19.75
N VAL A 329 5.39 -7.98 19.39
CA VAL A 329 5.21 -8.70 18.13
C VAL A 329 5.43 -7.78 16.93
N PHE A 330 4.93 -6.54 16.98
CA PHE A 330 5.11 -5.54 15.94
C PHE A 330 6.58 -5.11 15.77
N THR A 331 7.27 -4.78 16.87
CA THR A 331 8.70 -4.44 16.89
C THR A 331 9.55 -5.60 16.38
N TYR A 332 9.22 -6.83 16.76
CA TYR A 332 9.91 -8.03 16.26
C TYR A 332 9.78 -8.14 14.73
N GLY A 333 8.56 -8.09 14.20
CA GLY A 333 8.29 -8.23 12.77
C GLY A 333 9.00 -7.14 11.94
N THR A 334 8.91 -5.89 12.37
CA THR A 334 9.57 -4.76 11.69
C THR A 334 11.10 -4.87 11.76
N SER A 335 11.66 -5.21 12.92
CA SER A 335 13.11 -5.36 13.11
C SER A 335 13.70 -6.46 12.23
N VAL A 336 13.09 -7.65 12.19
CA VAL A 336 13.59 -8.77 11.38
C VAL A 336 13.51 -8.45 9.88
N VAL A 337 12.45 -7.78 9.43
CA VAL A 337 12.33 -7.35 8.02
C VAL A 337 13.40 -6.32 7.66
N ILE A 338 13.68 -5.35 8.54
CA ILE A 338 14.77 -4.37 8.36
C ILE A 338 16.11 -5.09 8.24
N ILE A 339 16.43 -5.98 9.20
CA ILE A 339 17.66 -6.75 9.23
C ILE A 339 17.84 -7.56 7.93
N LYS A 340 16.83 -8.31 7.51
CA LYS A 340 16.88 -9.10 6.28
C LYS A 340 17.12 -8.24 5.04
N ARG A 341 16.51 -7.06 4.99
CA ARG A 341 16.67 -6.14 3.86
C ARG A 341 18.06 -5.50 3.84
N LEU A 342 18.66 -5.22 5.00
CA LEU A 342 20.04 -4.76 5.12
C LEU A 342 21.04 -5.83 4.67
N PHE A 343 20.86 -7.08 5.11
CA PHE A 343 21.74 -8.19 4.74
C PHE A 343 21.58 -8.65 3.29
N ALA A 344 20.37 -8.60 2.72
CA ALA A 344 20.14 -8.93 1.31
C ALA A 344 20.95 -8.04 0.36
N LYS A 345 21.19 -6.78 0.73
CA LYS A 345 22.03 -5.85 -0.05
C LYS A 345 23.52 -6.21 -0.02
N ARG A 346 23.99 -6.95 0.98
CA ARG A 346 25.41 -7.28 1.18
C ARG A 346 25.90 -8.48 0.35
N GLN A 347 25.00 -9.31 -0.18
CA GLN A 347 25.37 -10.51 -0.96
C GLN A 347 24.64 -10.55 -2.32
N PRO A 348 24.95 -9.63 -3.25
CA PRO A 348 24.46 -9.76 -4.62
C PRO A 348 25.19 -10.90 -5.34
N GLY A 349 24.46 -11.78 -6.05
CA GLY A 349 25.08 -12.78 -6.93
C GLY A 349 24.36 -14.14 -7.00
N PRO A 350 24.91 -15.10 -7.76
CA PRO A 350 24.29 -16.40 -8.01
C PRO A 350 24.11 -17.25 -6.75
N LYS A 351 24.89 -16.99 -5.69
CA LYS A 351 24.78 -17.66 -4.38
C LYS A 351 23.68 -17.09 -3.48
N ALA A 352 23.00 -16.01 -3.88
CA ALA A 352 21.91 -15.43 -3.11
C ALA A 352 20.70 -16.38 -3.06
N THR A 353 20.18 -16.62 -1.86
CA THR A 353 18.95 -17.39 -1.63
C THR A 353 17.75 -16.69 -2.26
N ALA A 354 16.68 -17.44 -2.57
CA ALA A 354 15.42 -16.87 -3.08
C ALA A 354 14.86 -15.76 -2.15
N SER A 355 15.08 -15.89 -0.84
CA SER A 355 14.72 -14.84 0.13
C SER A 355 15.54 -13.56 -0.03
N GLN A 356 16.84 -13.65 -0.30
CA GLN A 356 17.69 -12.49 -0.51
C GLN A 356 17.35 -11.77 -1.82
N ARG A 357 17.04 -12.51 -2.90
CA ARG A 357 16.61 -11.93 -4.18
C ARG A 357 15.32 -11.12 -4.05
N TYR A 358 14.35 -11.64 -3.29
CA TYR A 358 13.13 -10.90 -2.94
C TYR A 358 13.40 -9.56 -2.22
N TYR A 359 14.32 -9.55 -1.25
CA TYR A 359 14.63 -8.32 -0.49
C TYR A 359 15.60 -7.38 -1.21
N ALA A 360 16.31 -7.84 -2.25
CA ALA A 360 17.31 -7.07 -2.98
C ALA A 360 16.70 -5.87 -3.72
N HIS A 361 15.48 -6.01 -4.24
CA HIS A 361 14.79 -4.94 -4.95
C HIS A 361 13.89 -4.14 -4.01
N THR A 362 14.46 -3.07 -3.45
CA THR A 362 13.76 -2.14 -2.55
C THR A 362 13.92 -0.71 -3.02
N VAL A 363 12.85 0.08 -2.92
CA VAL A 363 12.92 1.53 -3.22
C VAL A 363 13.08 2.33 -1.93
N LYS A 364 13.51 3.60 -2.06
CA LYS A 364 13.73 4.49 -0.91
C LYS A 364 12.46 4.73 -0.07
N SER A 365 11.28 4.82 -0.70
CA SER A 365 10.01 4.94 0.01
C SER A 365 9.71 3.75 0.92
N ASP A 366 10.28 2.57 0.63
CA ASP A 366 10.06 1.36 1.43
C ASP A 366 10.83 1.42 2.73
N TRP A 367 12.06 1.95 2.65
CA TRP A 367 12.89 2.20 3.82
C TRP A 367 12.28 3.27 4.71
N LEU A 368 11.81 4.38 4.12
CA LEU A 368 11.17 5.45 4.88
C LEU A 368 9.97 4.93 5.67
N PHE A 369 9.10 4.14 5.02
CA PHE A 369 7.94 3.54 5.68
C PHE A 369 8.33 2.53 6.77
N LEU A 370 9.30 1.65 6.51
CA LEU A 370 9.77 0.67 7.52
C LEU A 370 10.41 1.36 8.74
N TRP A 371 11.18 2.43 8.52
CA TRP A 371 11.75 3.21 9.60
C TRP A 371 10.69 3.94 10.41
N LEU A 372 9.69 4.53 9.75
CA LEU A 372 8.57 5.18 10.44
C LEU A 372 7.84 4.20 11.37
N LEU A 373 7.47 3.02 10.87
CA LEU A 373 6.83 1.97 11.69
C LEU A 373 7.71 1.54 12.87
N TRP A 374 9.00 1.34 12.64
CA TRP A 374 9.93 0.91 13.69
C TRP A 374 10.16 2.00 14.75
N LEU A 375 10.36 3.25 14.34
CA LEU A 375 10.58 4.39 15.23
C LEU A 375 9.36 4.66 16.12
N VAL A 376 8.15 4.65 15.56
CA VAL A 376 6.91 4.78 16.34
C VAL A 376 6.83 3.66 17.40
N SER A 377 7.16 2.42 17.02
CA SER A 377 7.14 1.31 17.97
C SER A 377 8.17 1.46 19.10
N VAL A 378 9.43 1.73 18.75
CA VAL A 378 10.52 1.85 19.73
C VAL A 378 10.28 3.01 20.68
N THR A 379 9.88 4.17 20.16
CA THR A 379 9.56 5.34 21.01
C THR A 379 8.39 5.05 21.96
N GLY A 380 7.37 4.30 21.51
CA GLY A 380 6.26 3.88 22.38
C GLY A 380 6.70 2.97 23.52
N PHE A 381 7.65 2.07 23.28
CA PHE A 381 8.26 1.24 24.33
C PHE A 381 9.11 2.03 25.31
N VAL A 382 9.89 3.00 24.81
CA VAL A 382 10.67 3.90 25.67
C VAL A 382 9.75 4.65 26.64
N LEU A 383 8.64 5.22 26.14
CA LEU A 383 7.65 5.91 26.97
C LEU A 383 6.95 4.96 27.95
N THR A 384 6.61 3.76 27.50
CA THR A 384 5.98 2.74 28.36
C THR A 384 6.90 2.34 29.51
N ALA A 385 8.19 2.13 29.25
CA ALA A 385 9.17 1.82 30.29
C ALA A 385 9.37 3.01 31.25
N ALA A 386 9.44 4.23 30.71
CA ALA A 386 9.64 5.45 31.49
C ALA A 386 8.50 5.72 32.48
N ILE A 387 7.26 5.35 32.16
CA ILE A 387 6.10 5.50 33.08
C ILE A 387 6.23 4.61 34.32
N TYR A 388 6.94 3.48 34.23
CA TYR A 388 7.05 2.50 35.32
C TYR A 388 8.41 2.50 36.03
N LEU A 389 9.41 3.15 35.46
CA LEU A 389 10.73 3.32 36.05
C LEU A 389 10.80 4.71 36.71
N PRO A 390 11.45 4.86 37.88
CA PRO A 390 11.60 6.15 38.54
C PRO A 390 12.65 7.00 37.81
N VAL A 391 12.32 7.47 36.59
CA VAL A 391 13.18 8.31 35.75
C VAL A 391 12.59 9.71 35.62
N GLY A 392 13.33 10.73 36.07
CA GLY A 392 13.01 12.14 35.87
C GLY A 392 13.88 12.69 34.76
N ALA A 393 13.50 12.49 33.49
CA ALA A 393 14.34 12.88 32.36
C ALA A 393 13.60 13.76 31.36
N THR A 394 14.06 15.01 31.20
CA THR A 394 13.43 16.03 30.35
C THR A 394 13.38 15.65 28.86
N TRP A 395 14.29 14.80 28.39
CA TRP A 395 14.27 14.30 27.01
C TRP A 395 13.06 13.39 26.71
N LEU A 396 12.43 12.80 27.73
CA LEU A 396 11.24 11.94 27.57
C LEU A 396 10.02 12.72 27.04
N TYR A 397 9.87 14.00 27.40
CA TYR A 397 8.85 14.88 26.83
C TYR A 397 9.07 15.11 25.34
N GLY A 398 10.33 15.25 24.91
CA GLY A 398 10.70 15.30 23.50
C GLY A 398 10.38 13.99 22.77
N VAL A 399 10.66 12.84 23.40
CA VAL A 399 10.30 11.53 22.82
C VAL A 399 8.79 11.34 22.73
N PHE A 400 8.04 11.81 23.72
CA PHE A 400 6.57 11.78 23.68
C PHE A 400 6.02 12.61 22.52
N LEU A 401 6.49 13.85 22.37
CA LEU A 401 6.09 14.71 21.25
C LEU A 401 6.41 14.04 19.91
N VAL A 402 7.65 13.54 19.73
CA VAL A 402 8.07 12.85 18.51
C VAL A 402 7.23 11.60 18.27
N HIS A 403 6.94 10.80 19.29
CA HIS A 403 6.12 9.60 19.16
C HIS A 403 4.73 9.92 18.62
N VAL A 404 4.04 10.90 19.23
CA VAL A 404 2.69 11.31 18.82
C VAL A 404 2.70 11.89 17.41
N VAL A 405 3.66 12.76 17.08
CA VAL A 405 3.80 13.34 15.74
C VAL A 405 4.01 12.25 14.70
N LEU A 406 4.94 11.31 14.92
CA LEU A 406 5.19 10.21 14.00
C LEU A 406 3.97 9.27 13.86
N ALA A 407 3.22 9.04 14.94
CA ALA A 407 2.00 8.24 14.90
C ALA A 407 0.90 8.93 14.08
N MET A 408 0.70 10.25 14.26
CA MET A 408 -0.27 11.04 13.49
C MET A 408 0.13 11.11 12.00
N GLU A 409 1.41 11.31 11.70
CA GLU A 409 1.94 11.27 10.33
C GLU A 409 1.72 9.92 9.66
N LEU A 410 1.99 8.82 10.37
CA LEU A 410 1.76 7.47 9.85
C LEU A 410 0.30 7.26 9.44
N LEU A 411 -0.64 7.76 10.23
CA LEU A 411 -2.08 7.63 9.97
C LEU A 411 -2.53 8.52 8.81
N ILE A 412 -2.20 9.81 8.82
CA ILE A 412 -2.65 10.73 7.77
C ILE A 412 -2.01 10.44 6.41
N LEU A 413 -0.79 9.90 6.38
CA LEU A 413 -0.10 9.49 5.16
C LEU A 413 -0.45 8.07 4.71
N MET A 414 -1.25 7.32 5.49
CA MET A 414 -1.67 5.94 5.16
C MET A 414 -2.22 5.79 3.73
N PRO A 415 -3.22 6.59 3.26
CA PRO A 415 -3.83 6.38 1.95
C PRO A 415 -2.91 6.74 0.77
N PHE A 416 -1.85 7.49 1.02
CA PHE A 416 -0.93 8.01 -0.01
C PHE A 416 0.37 7.23 -0.13
N THR A 417 0.64 6.33 0.81
CA THR A 417 1.86 5.53 0.87
C THR A 417 1.58 4.08 0.54
N LYS A 418 2.62 3.24 0.63
CA LYS A 418 2.45 1.79 0.53
C LYS A 418 1.47 1.23 1.57
N PHE A 419 1.21 1.94 2.67
CA PHE A 419 0.29 1.47 3.70
C PHE A 419 -1.13 1.28 3.16
N ALA A 420 -1.52 2.02 2.12
CA ALA A 420 -2.84 1.91 1.48
C ALA A 420 -3.24 0.49 1.03
N HIS A 421 -2.27 -0.43 0.86
CA HIS A 421 -2.57 -1.84 0.61
C HIS A 421 -3.40 -2.51 1.72
N VAL A 422 -3.38 -1.98 2.95
CA VAL A 422 -4.22 -2.44 4.06
C VAL A 422 -5.71 -2.30 3.74
N ILE A 423 -6.07 -1.36 2.86
CA ILE A 423 -7.45 -1.13 2.38
C ILE A 423 -7.65 -1.80 1.03
N TYR A 424 -6.82 -1.49 0.04
CA TYR A 424 -7.06 -1.90 -1.35
C TYR A 424 -6.99 -3.42 -1.57
N ARG A 425 -6.09 -4.12 -0.87
CA ARG A 425 -5.95 -5.58 -1.04
C ARG A 425 -7.14 -6.37 -0.47
N PRO A 426 -7.59 -6.16 0.78
CA PRO A 426 -8.81 -6.81 1.28
C PRO A 426 -10.02 -6.54 0.39
N VAL A 427 -10.20 -5.31 -0.10
CA VAL A 427 -11.33 -4.97 -0.97
C VAL A 427 -11.24 -5.72 -2.31
N ALA A 428 -10.05 -5.85 -2.90
CA ALA A 428 -9.88 -6.63 -4.12
C ALA A 428 -10.14 -8.14 -3.93
N ILE A 429 -9.72 -8.70 -2.79
CA ILE A 429 -10.00 -10.10 -2.41
C ILE A 429 -11.50 -10.30 -2.19
N TRP A 430 -12.15 -9.37 -1.48
CA TRP A 430 -13.59 -9.37 -1.27
C TRP A 430 -14.35 -9.35 -2.59
N TYR A 431 -13.96 -8.46 -3.51
CA TYR A 431 -14.56 -8.38 -4.83
C TYR A 431 -14.38 -9.69 -5.62
N GLN A 432 -13.24 -10.37 -5.50
CA GLN A 432 -13.02 -11.67 -6.12
C GLN A 432 -13.96 -12.75 -5.55
N HIS A 433 -14.06 -12.87 -4.23
CA HIS A 433 -14.97 -13.84 -3.59
C HIS A 433 -16.44 -13.53 -3.89
N PHE A 434 -16.82 -12.26 -3.83
CA PHE A 434 -18.18 -11.81 -4.13
C PHE A 434 -18.57 -12.14 -5.57
N ARG A 435 -17.69 -11.92 -6.55
CA ARG A 435 -17.94 -12.29 -7.95
C ARG A 435 -18.07 -13.80 -8.13
N ARG A 436 -17.25 -14.61 -7.46
CA ARG A 436 -17.36 -16.08 -7.53
C ARG A 436 -18.67 -16.60 -6.95
N LEU A 437 -19.11 -16.06 -5.82
CA LEU A 437 -20.39 -16.42 -5.20
C LEU A 437 -21.61 -15.96 -6.01
N ARG A 438 -21.45 -14.97 -6.88
CA ARG A 438 -22.51 -14.45 -7.77
C ARG A 438 -22.54 -15.12 -9.14
N ALA A 439 -21.44 -15.73 -9.57
CA ALA A 439 -21.41 -16.48 -10.82
C ALA A 439 -22.40 -17.66 -10.72
N PRO A 440 -23.21 -17.93 -11.76
CA PRO A 440 -24.02 -19.13 -11.77
C PRO A 440 -23.11 -20.35 -11.60
N SER A 441 -23.49 -21.26 -10.70
CA SER A 441 -22.84 -22.56 -10.60
C SER A 441 -23.08 -23.29 -11.92
N ASN A 442 -22.05 -23.42 -12.74
CA ASN A 442 -22.04 -24.35 -13.86
C ASN A 442 -21.87 -25.77 -13.34
#